data_AF-A0A2M4CP35-F1
#
_entry.id   AF-A0A2M4CP35-F1
#
_cell.length_a   1.000
_cell.length_b   1.000
_cell.length_c   1.000
_cell.angle_alpha   90.00
_cell.angle_beta   90.00
_cell.angle_gamma   90.00
#
_symmetry.space_group_name_H-M   'P 1'
#
loop_
_entity.id
_entity.type
_entity.pdbx_description
1 polymer ?
#
loop_
_entity_poly.entity_id
_entity_poly.type
_entity_poly.pdbx_seq_one_letter_code
_entity_poly.pdbx_strand_id
1 'polypeptide(L)'
;SSSSVAAVHGPGKNGNTGNGSSTTGAKYDRSIEDTVVALRRELRTVYETLREQNEKLVDLEKDVRDRDISIRYLKNEYRKLKEYYQCSKSDLSVPPNFALNGAGGGGGGGGVVNKENMMLREHLGSASVEDLLQKLQKELKEKEAMVRELNQKVIRLSNNLIYVQKESLSKDDRLDELQNEIALFLLVVRPITKAMIEKRCSEDTFDAWSPGVENTRILPVTETRIKRQAISAEPLSSLAGMQGDLIKIPKSSLSREIIKSAILDNDFMKNLEMTQIREIV
;
A
#
# COMPACT_ATOMS: atom_id res chain seq x y z
N SER A 1 26.01 12.53 107.20
CA SER A 1 25.07 12.28 108.30
C SER A 1 23.70 12.00 107.67
N SER A 2 23.34 10.74 107.48
CA SER A 2 22.38 10.01 108.33
C SER A 2 20.93 10.43 108.01
N SER A 3 19.92 9.62 107.70
CA SER A 3 19.73 8.17 107.50
C SER A 3 18.28 7.98 106.97
N SER A 4 18.04 6.89 106.21
CA SER A 4 16.93 5.89 106.29
C SER A 4 15.47 6.31 106.60
N VAL A 5 14.37 5.66 106.17
CA VAL A 5 13.96 4.43 105.44
C VAL A 5 12.43 4.43 105.64
N ALA A 6 11.61 4.01 104.65
CA ALA A 6 10.53 3.03 104.84
C ALA A 6 9.69 2.86 103.56
N ALA A 7 9.58 1.60 103.15
CA ALA A 7 8.80 1.09 102.04
C ALA A 7 7.39 0.66 102.48
N VAL A 8 6.43 0.63 101.56
CA VAL A 8 5.31 -0.32 101.56
C VAL A 8 5.05 -0.81 100.14
N HIS A 9 4.94 -2.13 100.04
CA HIS A 9 4.74 -2.97 98.85
C HIS A 9 3.29 -2.96 98.33
N GLY A 10 3.16 -3.24 97.03
CA GLY A 10 1.96 -3.81 96.39
C GLY A 10 2.39 -4.58 95.13
N PRO A 11 2.06 -5.88 94.98
CA PRO A 11 2.75 -6.78 94.06
C PRO A 11 2.03 -6.95 92.71
N GLY A 12 2.81 -7.13 91.64
CA GLY A 12 2.35 -7.60 90.33
C GLY A 12 3.45 -8.43 89.69
N LYS A 13 3.41 -9.73 89.93
CA LYS A 13 4.40 -10.71 89.48
C LYS A 13 4.42 -10.89 87.97
N ASN A 14 5.65 -10.93 87.46
CA ASN A 14 6.21 -11.86 86.48
C ASN A 14 5.38 -12.25 85.24
N GLY A 15 6.00 -11.97 84.10
CA GLY A 15 6.45 -13.08 83.26
C GLY A 15 6.14 -12.94 81.78
N ASN A 16 7.23 -12.96 81.01
CA ASN A 16 7.34 -13.61 79.69
C ASN A 16 7.44 -12.68 78.46
N THR A 17 8.60 -12.03 78.32
CA THR A 17 9.26 -11.89 77.02
C THR A 17 9.65 -13.28 76.53
N GLY A 18 9.03 -13.77 75.45
CA GLY A 18 9.38 -15.08 74.92
C GLY A 18 8.47 -15.61 73.83
N ASN A 19 8.45 -14.92 72.68
CA ASN A 19 8.44 -15.50 71.34
C ASN A 19 7.70 -16.85 71.17
N GLY A 20 6.37 -16.81 71.18
CA GLY A 20 5.51 -17.98 70.93
C GLY A 20 4.92 -17.97 69.52
N SER A 21 5.66 -18.55 68.57
CA SER A 21 5.12 -19.27 67.41
C SER A 21 4.11 -18.55 66.48
N SER A 22 4.62 -17.71 65.57
CA SER A 22 4.03 -17.50 64.23
C SER A 22 4.84 -18.21 63.13
N THR A 23 5.54 -19.30 63.49
CA THR A 23 6.41 -20.03 62.56
C THR A 23 5.65 -20.79 61.48
N THR A 24 4.36 -21.07 61.68
CA THR A 24 3.50 -21.73 60.67
C THR A 24 2.94 -20.71 59.68
N GLY A 25 2.37 -19.60 60.16
CA GLY A 25 1.86 -18.52 59.31
C GLY A 25 2.91 -17.95 58.35
N ALA A 26 4.13 -17.68 58.85
CA ALA A 26 5.23 -17.21 58.03
C ALA A 26 5.74 -18.24 57.00
N LYS A 27 5.54 -19.55 57.25
CA LYS A 27 5.89 -20.61 56.29
C LYS A 27 4.87 -20.73 55.16
N TYR A 28 3.58 -20.61 55.48
CA TYR A 28 2.51 -20.61 54.47
C TYR A 28 2.57 -19.36 53.61
N ASP A 29 2.83 -18.20 54.22
CA ASP A 29 2.96 -16.93 53.49
C ASP A 29 4.16 -16.97 52.54
N ARG A 30 5.32 -17.45 53.02
CA ARG A 30 6.51 -17.66 52.18
C ARG A 30 6.27 -18.69 51.06
N SER A 31 5.51 -19.75 51.32
CA SER A 31 5.13 -20.74 50.30
C SER A 31 4.19 -20.16 49.23
N ILE A 32 3.31 -19.24 49.60
CA ILE A 32 2.42 -18.54 48.66
C ILE A 32 3.25 -17.56 47.83
N GLU A 33 4.15 -16.80 48.46
CA GLU A 33 5.10 -15.91 47.78
C GLU A 33 5.96 -16.67 46.76
N ASP A 34 6.51 -17.82 47.13
CA ASP A 34 7.29 -18.70 46.25
C ASP A 34 6.45 -19.18 45.05
N THR A 35 5.18 -19.53 45.28
CA THR A 35 4.25 -19.95 44.23
C THR A 35 3.92 -18.79 43.29
N VAL A 36 3.69 -17.58 43.82
CA VAL A 36 3.45 -16.38 43.00
C VAL A 36 4.68 -16.02 42.17
N VAL A 37 5.89 -16.18 42.72
CA VAL A 37 7.14 -15.96 41.98
C VAL A 37 7.31 -17.00 40.87
N ALA A 38 6.98 -18.27 41.13
CA ALA A 38 6.99 -19.33 40.11
C ALA A 38 6.00 -19.03 38.98
N LEU A 39 4.76 -18.68 39.31
CA LEU A 39 3.74 -18.31 38.32
C LEU A 39 4.14 -17.08 37.50
N ARG A 40 4.75 -16.06 38.14
CA ARG A 40 5.29 -14.89 37.42
C ARG A 40 6.42 -15.26 36.46
N ARG A 41 7.25 -16.25 36.82
CA ARG A 41 8.30 -16.76 35.94
C ARG A 41 7.72 -17.53 34.77
N GLU A 42 6.76 -18.42 35.02
CA GLU A 42 6.07 -19.17 33.96
C GLU A 42 5.33 -18.24 33.01
N LEU A 43 4.62 -17.25 33.53
CA LEU A 43 3.93 -16.24 32.72
C LEU A 43 4.91 -15.48 31.82
N ARG A 44 6.10 -15.10 32.32
CA ARG A 44 7.15 -14.50 31.49
C ARG A 44 7.61 -15.45 30.39
N THR A 45 7.88 -16.72 30.70
CA THR A 45 8.29 -17.72 29.71
C THR A 45 7.22 -17.89 28.61
N VAL A 46 5.94 -17.92 28.99
CA VAL A 46 4.82 -18.02 28.04
C VAL A 46 4.75 -16.79 27.14
N TYR A 47 4.87 -15.58 27.70
CA TYR A 47 4.89 -14.35 26.89
C TYR A 47 6.06 -14.32 25.92
N GLU A 48 7.26 -14.75 26.34
CA GLU A 48 8.42 -14.76 25.45
C GLU A 48 8.25 -15.81 24.35
N THR A 49 7.74 -16.99 24.68
CA THR A 49 7.45 -18.04 23.69
C THR A 49 6.40 -17.57 22.68
N LEU A 50 5.33 -16.91 23.15
CA LEU A 50 4.28 -16.37 22.30
C LEU A 50 4.83 -15.26 21.39
N ARG A 51 5.71 -14.41 21.92
CA ARG A 51 6.41 -13.39 21.14
C ARG A 51 7.26 -14.02 20.04
N GLU A 52 8.10 -15.00 20.36
CA GLU A 52 8.91 -15.73 19.38
C GLU A 52 8.06 -16.42 18.30
N GLN A 53 6.90 -16.99 18.69
CA GLN A 53 5.98 -17.60 17.74
C GLN A 53 5.32 -16.57 16.82
N ASN A 54 4.98 -15.38 17.33
CA ASN A 54 4.47 -14.29 16.50
C ASN A 54 5.51 -13.79 15.50
N GLU A 55 6.78 -13.66 15.90
CA GLU A 55 7.86 -13.31 14.96
C GLU A 55 8.00 -14.36 13.84
N LYS A 56 7.99 -15.66 14.20
CA LYS A 56 8.00 -16.75 13.21
C LYS A 56 6.77 -16.71 12.28
N LEU A 57 5.61 -16.33 12.80
CA LEU A 57 4.40 -16.18 12.01
C LEU A 57 4.56 -15.05 10.97
N VAL A 58 5.10 -13.91 11.38
CA VAL A 58 5.37 -12.76 10.50
C VAL A 58 6.33 -13.14 9.37
N ASP A 59 7.39 -13.88 9.68
CA ASP A 59 8.34 -14.39 8.67
C ASP A 59 7.66 -15.34 7.69
N LEU A 60 6.86 -16.29 8.18
CA LEU A 60 6.11 -17.21 7.31
C LEU A 60 5.08 -16.50 6.44
N GLU A 61 4.41 -15.47 6.96
CA GLU A 61 3.48 -14.65 6.17
C GLU A 61 4.22 -13.89 5.06
N LYS A 62 5.43 -13.39 5.33
CA LYS A 62 6.30 -12.78 4.32
C LYS A 62 6.67 -13.78 3.24
N ASP A 63 7.11 -14.99 3.61
CA ASP A 63 7.46 -16.05 2.67
C ASP A 63 6.27 -16.50 1.81
N VAL A 64 5.05 -16.50 2.37
CA VAL A 64 3.82 -16.75 1.59
C VAL A 64 3.59 -15.64 0.56
N ARG A 65 3.71 -14.37 0.95
CA ARG A 65 3.55 -13.23 0.02
C ARG A 65 4.56 -13.30 -1.12
N ASP A 66 5.82 -13.60 -0.82
CA ASP A 66 6.88 -13.70 -1.83
C ASP A 66 6.66 -14.88 -2.79
N ARG A 67 6.17 -16.01 -2.28
CA ARG A 67 5.75 -17.14 -3.12
C ARG A 67 4.55 -16.79 -3.99
N ASP A 68 3.57 -16.06 -3.49
CA ASP A 68 2.40 -15.63 -4.27
C ASP A 68 2.79 -14.68 -5.41
N ILE A 69 3.74 -13.77 -5.17
CA ILE A 69 4.33 -12.91 -6.21
C ILE A 69 4.98 -13.78 -7.29
N SER A 70 5.79 -14.77 -6.87
CA SER A 70 6.46 -15.69 -7.79
C SER A 70 5.45 -16.50 -8.62
N ILE A 71 4.42 -17.07 -7.99
CA ILE A 71 3.36 -17.81 -8.68
C ILE A 71 2.66 -16.92 -9.72
N ARG A 72 2.37 -15.66 -9.36
CA ARG A 72 1.72 -14.70 -10.28
C ARG A 72 2.61 -14.39 -11.48
N TYR A 73 3.90 -14.18 -11.26
CA TYR A 73 4.88 -13.98 -12.31
C TYR A 73 4.96 -15.20 -13.24
N LEU A 74 5.15 -16.40 -12.70
CA LEU A 74 5.21 -17.63 -13.50
C LEU A 74 3.91 -17.89 -14.27
N LYS A 75 2.74 -17.63 -13.68
CA LYS A 75 1.45 -17.73 -14.38
C LYS A 75 1.36 -16.77 -15.55
N ASN A 76 1.91 -15.56 -15.42
CA ASN A 76 1.95 -14.59 -16.50
C ASN A 76 2.88 -15.04 -17.63
N GLU A 77 4.09 -15.52 -17.30
CA GLU A 77 5.03 -16.06 -18.30
C GLU A 77 4.45 -17.28 -19.03
N TYR A 78 3.78 -18.18 -18.30
CA TYR A 78 3.07 -19.31 -18.90
C TYR A 78 1.97 -18.86 -19.86
N ARG A 79 1.20 -17.82 -19.49
CA ARG A 79 0.16 -17.25 -20.36
C ARG A 79 0.76 -16.72 -21.65
N LYS A 80 1.83 -15.92 -21.57
CA LYS A 80 2.54 -15.40 -22.75
C LYS A 80 3.05 -16.50 -23.66
N LEU A 81 3.68 -17.52 -23.08
CA LEU A 81 4.20 -18.66 -23.85
C LEU A 81 3.07 -19.46 -24.52
N LYS A 82 1.95 -19.63 -23.81
CA LYS A 82 0.75 -20.30 -24.33
C LYS A 82 0.11 -19.51 -25.48
N GLU A 83 0.09 -18.17 -25.40
CA GLU A 83 -0.37 -17.29 -26.48
C GLU A 83 0.58 -17.36 -27.69
N TYR A 84 1.89 -17.27 -27.45
CA TYR A 84 2.92 -17.43 -28.48
C TYR A 84 2.78 -18.76 -29.24
N TYR A 85 2.60 -19.87 -28.51
CA TYR A 85 2.42 -21.19 -29.14
C TYR A 85 1.12 -21.30 -29.92
N GLN A 86 0.03 -20.67 -29.46
CA GLN A 86 -1.24 -20.65 -30.20
C GLN A 86 -1.13 -19.83 -31.50
N CYS A 87 -0.47 -18.66 -31.47
CA CYS A 87 -0.21 -17.86 -32.66
C CYS A 87 0.71 -18.58 -33.66
N SER A 88 1.72 -19.30 -33.18
CA SER A 88 2.61 -20.08 -34.04
C SER A 88 1.93 -21.32 -34.63
N LYS A 89 0.88 -21.85 -34.00
CA LYS A 89 0.11 -23.00 -34.49
C LYS A 89 -0.88 -22.60 -35.61
N SER A 90 -1.41 -21.38 -35.57
CA SER A 90 -2.29 -20.83 -36.63
C SER A 90 -1.56 -20.50 -37.92
N ASP A 91 -0.25 -20.26 -37.89
CA ASP A 91 0.57 -19.99 -39.09
C ASP A 91 0.94 -21.25 -39.90
N LEU A 92 0.73 -22.45 -39.34
CA LEU A 92 0.96 -23.72 -40.04
C LEU A 92 -0.33 -24.41 -40.51
N SER A 93 -1.53 -23.86 -40.24
CA SER A 93 -2.79 -24.58 -40.48
C SER A 93 -3.52 -24.25 -41.77
N VAL A 94 -2.94 -23.48 -42.70
CA VAL A 94 -3.57 -23.19 -44.00
C VAL A 94 -2.63 -23.56 -45.14
N PRO A 95 -2.68 -24.81 -45.65
CA PRO A 95 -2.13 -25.08 -46.97
C PRO A 95 -2.94 -24.29 -48.02
N PRO A 96 -2.29 -23.75 -49.08
CA PRO A 96 -3.03 -23.18 -50.20
C PRO A 96 -3.93 -24.27 -50.79
N ASN A 97 -5.22 -23.97 -50.84
CA ASN A 97 -6.26 -24.84 -51.36
C ASN A 97 -6.03 -25.07 -52.87
N PHE A 98 -5.26 -26.09 -53.24
CA PHE A 98 -5.25 -26.60 -54.62
C PHE A 98 -6.49 -27.48 -54.79
N ALA A 99 -7.58 -26.88 -55.27
CA ALA A 99 -8.70 -27.63 -55.82
C ALA A 99 -8.26 -28.33 -57.12
N LEU A 100 -7.69 -29.53 -56.98
CA LEU A 100 -7.47 -30.44 -58.09
C LEU A 100 -8.82 -31.09 -58.44
N ASN A 101 -9.53 -30.43 -59.35
CA ASN A 101 -10.69 -31.00 -60.01
C ASN A 101 -10.19 -32.02 -61.04
N GLY A 102 -10.48 -33.30 -60.84
CA GLY A 102 -10.06 -34.34 -61.80
C GLY A 102 -10.20 -35.75 -61.25
N ALA A 103 -11.43 -36.24 -61.16
CA ALA A 103 -11.70 -37.66 -61.05
C ALA A 103 -11.35 -38.38 -62.37
N GLY A 104 -10.70 -39.55 -62.28
CA GLY A 104 -10.88 -40.62 -63.26
C GLY A 104 -9.63 -41.07 -64.04
N GLY A 105 -9.15 -42.27 -63.72
CA GLY A 105 -8.89 -43.31 -64.73
C GLY A 105 -7.53 -43.37 -65.42
N GLY A 106 -6.80 -44.46 -65.17
CA GLY A 106 -6.24 -45.32 -66.23
C GLY A 106 -4.98 -44.88 -66.98
N GLY A 107 -3.89 -45.63 -66.73
CA GLY A 107 -3.07 -46.26 -67.79
C GLY A 107 -2.23 -45.42 -68.75
N GLY A 108 -0.90 -45.56 -68.63
CA GLY A 108 0.01 -45.81 -69.76
C GLY A 108 0.44 -44.65 -70.68
N GLY A 109 1.72 -44.70 -71.10
CA GLY A 109 2.19 -44.12 -72.36
C GLY A 109 2.96 -42.81 -72.24
N GLY A 110 4.23 -42.83 -72.67
CA GLY A 110 5.08 -41.65 -72.77
C GLY A 110 4.81 -40.79 -74.01
N GLY A 111 5.49 -39.62 -74.04
CA GLY A 111 5.76 -38.88 -75.27
C GLY A 111 5.19 -37.47 -75.35
N VAL A 112 6.09 -36.55 -75.71
CA VAL A 112 5.87 -35.24 -76.36
C VAL A 112 5.56 -34.05 -75.44
N VAL A 113 6.62 -33.32 -75.10
CA VAL A 113 6.57 -31.98 -74.51
C VAL A 113 6.34 -30.96 -75.64
N ASN A 114 5.14 -30.36 -75.69
CA ASN A 114 4.79 -29.33 -76.67
C ASN A 114 5.53 -28.02 -76.42
N LYS A 115 6.26 -27.55 -77.44
CA LYS A 115 7.07 -26.33 -77.48
C LYS A 115 6.27 -25.03 -77.27
N GLU A 116 4.95 -25.09 -77.40
CA GLU A 116 4.01 -24.00 -77.21
C GLU A 116 3.84 -23.59 -75.72
N ASN A 117 3.97 -24.54 -74.79
CA ASN A 117 3.91 -24.26 -73.35
C ASN A 117 5.17 -23.54 -72.80
N MET A 118 6.25 -23.50 -73.57
CA MET A 118 7.50 -22.85 -73.16
C MET A 118 7.47 -21.34 -73.43
N MET A 119 6.84 -20.89 -74.51
CA MET A 119 6.76 -19.46 -74.85
C MET A 119 5.70 -18.67 -74.06
N LEU A 120 4.63 -19.34 -73.60
CA LEU A 120 3.58 -18.70 -72.78
C LEU A 120 4.01 -18.43 -71.32
N ARG A 121 5.01 -19.15 -70.79
CA ARG A 121 5.57 -18.87 -69.45
C ARG A 121 6.48 -17.65 -69.42
N GLU A 122 6.95 -17.17 -70.57
CA GLU A 122 8.01 -16.16 -70.64
C GLU A 122 7.48 -14.72 -70.74
N HIS A 123 6.21 -14.52 -71.15
CA HIS A 123 5.71 -13.18 -71.51
C HIS A 123 4.70 -12.53 -70.55
N LEU A 124 4.34 -13.12 -69.40
CA LEU A 124 3.30 -12.53 -68.54
C LEU A 124 3.43 -12.69 -67.01
N GLY A 125 4.58 -13.05 -66.43
CA GLY A 125 4.60 -13.21 -64.97
C GLY A 125 5.92 -13.23 -64.20
N SER A 126 7.08 -13.09 -64.83
CA SER A 126 8.36 -13.08 -64.08
C SER A 126 8.66 -11.70 -63.49
N ALA A 127 8.53 -10.62 -64.27
CA ALA A 127 8.80 -9.26 -63.80
C ALA A 127 7.85 -8.81 -62.67
N SER A 128 6.55 -9.13 -62.77
CA SER A 128 5.56 -8.76 -61.75
C SER A 128 5.72 -9.52 -60.43
N VAL A 129 6.15 -10.78 -60.47
CA VAL A 129 6.39 -11.58 -59.27
C VAL A 129 7.69 -11.15 -58.61
N GLU A 130 8.73 -10.88 -59.40
CA GLU A 130 10.01 -10.34 -58.91
C GLU A 130 9.84 -8.97 -58.24
N ASP A 131 9.02 -8.08 -58.83
CA ASP A 131 8.68 -6.77 -58.25
C ASP A 131 7.93 -6.90 -56.91
N LEU A 132 7.02 -7.88 -56.81
CA LEU A 132 6.29 -8.15 -55.56
C LEU A 132 7.25 -8.72 -54.50
N LEU A 133 8.17 -9.59 -54.91
CA LEU A 133 9.17 -10.19 -54.02
C LEU A 133 10.14 -9.13 -53.48
N GLN A 134 10.56 -8.18 -54.32
CA GLN A 134 11.34 -7.01 -53.88
C GLN A 134 10.58 -6.11 -52.92
N LYS A 135 9.29 -5.85 -53.16
CA LYS A 135 8.44 -5.07 -52.24
C LYS A 135 8.32 -5.75 -50.88
N LEU A 136 8.06 -7.06 -50.86
CA LEU A 136 7.97 -7.83 -49.63
C LEU A 136 9.32 -7.88 -48.88
N GLN A 137 10.44 -8.04 -49.59
CA GLN A 137 11.77 -7.97 -48.97
C GLN A 137 12.07 -6.60 -48.37
N LYS A 138 11.67 -5.51 -49.04
CA LYS A 138 11.82 -4.16 -48.52
C LYS A 138 10.97 -3.96 -47.27
N GLU A 139 9.70 -4.36 -47.31
CA GLU A 139 8.78 -4.25 -46.18
C GLU A 139 9.27 -5.09 -44.99
N LEU A 140 9.78 -6.30 -45.23
CA LEU A 140 10.36 -7.15 -44.18
C LEU A 140 11.55 -6.44 -43.50
N LYS A 141 12.47 -5.87 -44.27
CA LYS A 141 13.61 -5.11 -43.73
C LYS A 141 13.17 -3.89 -42.91
N GLU A 142 12.13 -3.18 -43.36
CA GLU A 142 11.55 -2.04 -42.64
C GLU A 142 10.92 -2.49 -41.31
N LYS A 143 10.16 -3.59 -41.31
CA LYS A 143 9.57 -4.16 -40.09
C LYS A 143 10.66 -4.67 -39.13
N GLU A 144 11.71 -5.31 -39.62
CA GLU A 144 12.86 -5.72 -38.81
C GLU A 144 13.59 -4.52 -38.17
N ALA A 145 13.71 -3.40 -38.90
CA ALA A 145 14.26 -2.17 -38.36
C ALA A 145 13.36 -1.56 -37.26
N MET A 146 12.05 -1.54 -37.48
CA MET A 146 11.07 -1.07 -36.50
C MET A 146 11.08 -1.92 -35.22
N VAL A 147 11.15 -3.25 -35.35
CA VAL A 147 11.25 -4.16 -34.20
C VAL A 147 12.52 -3.88 -33.39
N ARG A 148 13.66 -3.65 -34.06
CA ARG A 148 14.91 -3.26 -33.37
C ARG A 148 14.77 -1.95 -32.60
N GLU A 149 14.14 -0.94 -33.20
CA GLU A 149 13.92 0.35 -32.54
C GLU A 149 13.01 0.22 -31.30
N LEU A 150 11.90 -0.51 -31.43
CA LEU A 150 10.96 -0.75 -30.33
C LEU A 150 11.63 -1.53 -29.20
N ASN A 151 12.40 -2.58 -29.51
CA ASN A 151 13.16 -3.31 -28.50
C ASN A 151 14.14 -2.40 -27.75
N GLN A 152 14.79 -1.47 -28.44
CA GLN A 152 15.69 -0.53 -27.79
C GLN A 152 14.93 0.47 -26.89
N LYS A 153 13.74 0.93 -27.29
CA LYS A 153 12.86 1.75 -26.45
C LYS A 153 12.40 0.98 -25.20
N VAL A 154 12.01 -0.28 -25.35
CA VAL A 154 11.62 -1.15 -24.23
C VAL A 154 12.76 -1.29 -23.22
N ILE A 155 14.00 -1.51 -23.67
CA ILE A 155 15.17 -1.58 -22.79
C ILE A 155 15.36 -0.28 -22.01
N ARG A 156 15.27 0.88 -22.68
CA ARG A 156 15.42 2.19 -22.01
C ARG A 156 14.33 2.43 -20.97
N LEU A 157 13.07 2.14 -21.31
CA LEU A 157 11.95 2.28 -20.37
C LEU A 157 12.06 1.32 -19.20
N SER A 158 12.48 0.07 -19.44
CA SER A 158 12.75 -0.91 -18.39
C SER A 158 13.82 -0.41 -17.42
N ASN A 159 14.92 0.15 -17.93
CA ASN A 159 15.98 0.70 -17.09
C ASN A 159 15.51 1.92 -16.28
N ASN A 160 14.71 2.81 -16.89
CA ASN A 160 14.13 3.95 -16.19
C ASN A 160 13.16 3.50 -15.09
N LEU A 161 12.32 2.49 -15.36
CA LEU A 161 11.42 1.90 -14.39
C LEU A 161 12.19 1.33 -13.19
N ILE A 162 13.28 0.59 -13.43
CA ILE A 162 14.15 0.05 -12.37
C ILE A 162 14.72 1.20 -11.50
N TYR A 163 15.15 2.30 -12.13
CA TYR A 163 15.66 3.45 -11.39
C TYR A 163 14.60 4.08 -10.48
N VAL A 164 13.41 4.35 -11.03
CA VAL A 164 12.30 4.94 -10.27
C VAL A 164 11.85 4.02 -9.14
N GLN A 165 11.82 2.70 -9.37
CA GLN A 165 11.50 1.73 -8.33
C GLN A 165 12.51 1.74 -7.18
N LYS A 166 13.81 1.79 -7.49
CA LYS A 166 14.85 1.89 -6.45
C LYS A 166 14.74 3.17 -5.64
N GLU A 167 14.49 4.30 -6.31
CA GLU A 167 14.30 5.58 -5.64
C GLU A 167 13.03 5.59 -4.77
N SER A 168 11.94 4.96 -5.23
CA SER A 168 10.72 4.80 -4.43
C SER A 168 10.99 4.00 -3.17
N LEU A 169 11.64 2.83 -3.28
CA LEU A 169 11.97 2.00 -2.13
C LEU A 169 12.83 2.75 -1.10
N SER A 170 13.84 3.50 -1.56
CA SER A 170 14.66 4.32 -0.66
C SER A 170 13.86 5.43 0.04
N LYS A 171 12.84 5.99 -0.62
CA LYS A 171 11.92 6.97 0.00
C LYS A 171 10.98 6.30 0.99
N ASP A 172 10.52 5.10 0.71
CA ASP A 172 9.67 4.31 1.60
C ASP A 172 10.44 3.94 2.88
N ASP A 173 11.69 3.48 2.77
CA ASP A 173 12.58 3.24 3.93
C ASP A 173 12.71 4.52 4.79
N ARG A 174 12.88 5.67 4.15
CA ARG A 174 12.98 6.96 4.84
C ARG A 174 11.66 7.38 5.51
N LEU A 175 10.53 7.05 4.90
CA LEU A 175 9.22 7.29 5.50
C LEU A 175 9.05 6.43 6.75
N ASP A 176 9.46 5.16 6.71
CA ASP A 176 9.38 4.25 7.85
C ASP A 176 10.26 4.74 9.01
N GLU A 177 11.48 5.21 8.73
CA GLU A 177 12.34 5.86 9.73
C GLU A 177 11.66 7.05 10.40
N LEU A 178 11.10 7.97 9.61
CA LEU A 178 10.42 9.15 10.11
C LEU A 178 9.14 8.82 10.88
N GLN A 179 8.38 7.82 10.42
CA GLN A 179 7.20 7.32 11.14
C GLN A 179 7.58 6.72 12.48
N ASN A 180 8.68 5.96 12.54
CA ASN A 180 9.20 5.42 13.79
C ASN A 180 9.66 6.54 14.74
N GLU A 181 10.37 7.55 14.24
CA GLU A 181 10.72 8.74 15.03
C GLU A 181 9.47 9.44 15.58
N ILE A 182 8.44 9.67 14.75
CA ILE A 182 7.16 10.25 15.18
C ILE A 182 6.50 9.37 16.25
N ALA A 183 6.49 8.05 16.07
CA ALA A 183 5.92 7.13 17.04
C ALA A 183 6.65 7.20 18.39
N LEU A 184 7.98 7.30 18.38
CA LEU A 184 8.78 7.50 19.58
C LEU A 184 8.49 8.85 20.25
N PHE A 185 8.36 9.93 19.47
CA PHE A 185 7.96 11.24 20.01
C PHE A 185 6.55 11.20 20.61
N LEU A 186 5.58 10.59 19.93
CA LEU A 186 4.23 10.43 20.44
C LEU A 186 4.19 9.58 21.72
N LEU A 187 5.02 8.54 21.81
CA LEU A 187 5.15 7.69 22.99
C LEU A 187 5.60 8.49 24.22
N VAL A 188 6.52 9.44 24.05
CA VAL A 188 7.01 10.28 25.15
C VAL A 188 6.08 11.45 25.42
N VAL A 189 5.58 12.11 24.38
CA VAL A 189 4.78 13.34 24.49
C VAL A 189 3.35 13.08 24.95
N ARG A 190 2.70 11.98 24.53
CA ARG A 190 1.30 11.69 24.91
C ARG A 190 1.13 11.50 26.43
N PRO A 191 1.94 10.71 27.14
CA PRO A 191 1.86 10.59 28.59
C PRO A 191 2.12 11.91 29.31
N ILE A 192 3.11 12.70 28.87
CA ILE A 192 3.43 14.01 29.44
C ILE A 192 2.26 14.98 29.27
N THR A 193 1.71 15.05 28.06
CA THR A 193 0.56 15.91 27.73
C THR A 193 -0.66 15.49 28.54
N LYS A 194 -0.91 14.18 28.68
CA LYS A 194 -2.00 13.64 29.51
C LYS A 194 -1.82 14.02 30.98
N ALA A 195 -0.63 13.86 31.56
CA ALA A 195 -0.34 14.23 32.94
C ALA A 195 -0.44 15.74 33.19
N MET A 196 -0.06 16.57 32.21
CA MET A 196 -0.22 18.03 32.27
C MET A 196 -1.69 18.45 32.22
N ILE A 197 -2.53 17.77 31.41
CA ILE A 197 -3.97 18.02 31.35
C ILE A 197 -4.65 17.53 32.63
N GLU A 198 -4.32 16.33 33.11
CA GLU A 198 -4.88 15.76 34.35
C GLU A 198 -4.55 16.61 35.59
N LYS A 199 -3.34 17.17 35.68
CA LYS A 199 -2.98 18.17 36.69
C LYS A 199 -3.73 19.50 36.57
N ARG A 200 -4.30 19.81 35.41
CA ARG A 200 -5.16 21.00 35.19
C ARG A 200 -6.65 20.69 35.34
N CYS A 201 -7.05 19.41 35.39
CA CYS A 201 -8.44 18.95 35.47
C CYS A 201 -8.91 18.60 36.89
N SER A 202 -8.20 19.04 37.95
CA SER A 202 -8.75 19.03 39.32
C SER A 202 -9.80 20.12 39.57
N GLU A 203 -10.27 20.78 38.51
CA GLU A 203 -11.33 21.78 38.56
C GLU A 203 -12.38 21.38 37.50
N ASP A 204 -13.56 21.02 38.01
CA ASP A 204 -14.70 20.44 37.31
C ASP A 204 -15.01 21.17 36.00
N THR A 205 -14.94 20.50 34.83
CA THR A 205 -15.80 20.76 33.65
C THR A 205 -15.47 19.79 32.49
N PHE A 206 -16.44 18.90 32.22
CA PHE A 206 -16.86 18.33 30.92
C PHE A 206 -16.11 17.18 30.21
N ASP A 207 -16.83 16.06 30.16
CA ASP A 207 -17.21 15.19 29.03
C ASP A 207 -16.55 15.35 27.64
N ALA A 208 -16.35 14.17 27.05
CA ALA A 208 -16.25 13.85 25.62
C ALA A 208 -14.89 14.03 24.94
N TRP A 209 -13.96 13.13 25.27
CA TRP A 209 -12.91 12.73 24.31
C TRP A 209 -13.41 11.54 23.48
N SER A 210 -14.11 11.82 22.38
CA SER A 210 -14.34 10.81 21.34
C SER A 210 -13.00 10.54 20.61
N PRO A 211 -12.57 9.27 20.44
CA PRO A 211 -11.33 8.95 19.74
C PRO A 211 -11.52 9.13 18.23
N GLY A 212 -10.96 10.20 17.67
CA GLY A 212 -10.92 10.42 16.23
C GLY A 212 -10.62 11.86 15.88
N VAL A 213 -9.60 12.06 15.05
CA VAL A 213 -9.15 13.33 14.45
C VAL A 213 -8.19 14.15 15.31
N GLU A 214 -6.93 13.81 15.10
CA GLU A 214 -5.72 14.57 15.43
C GLU A 214 -5.77 15.95 14.74
N ASN A 215 -5.47 17.02 15.47
CA ASN A 215 -5.01 18.27 14.87
C ASN A 215 -4.23 19.13 15.88
N THR A 216 -2.96 19.35 15.54
CA THR A 216 -1.92 20.09 16.26
C THR A 216 -2.20 21.60 16.35
N ARG A 217 -3.21 22.02 17.12
CA ARG A 217 -3.30 23.40 17.65
C ARG A 217 -3.88 23.39 19.05
N ILE A 218 -3.05 23.67 20.06
CA ILE A 218 -3.52 24.02 21.40
C ILE A 218 -4.05 25.46 21.30
N LEU A 219 -5.37 25.61 21.18
CA LEU A 219 -6.03 26.90 21.39
C LEU A 219 -6.33 27.08 22.89
N PRO A 220 -6.22 28.30 23.45
CA PRO A 220 -6.55 28.58 24.85
C PRO A 220 -8.01 28.20 25.18
N VAL A 221 -8.21 27.60 26.35
CA VAL A 221 -9.48 27.00 26.85
C VAL A 221 -10.60 28.03 27.13
N THR A 222 -10.39 29.32 26.86
CA THR A 222 -11.43 30.35 27.05
C THR A 222 -12.32 30.58 25.82
N GLU A 223 -11.95 30.05 24.66
CA GLU A 223 -12.84 30.06 23.50
C GLU A 223 -13.59 28.73 23.45
N THR A 224 -14.89 28.77 23.77
CA THR A 224 -15.78 27.65 23.49
C THR A 224 -15.57 27.23 22.04
N ARG A 225 -15.09 26.01 21.81
CA ARG A 225 -14.90 25.46 20.47
C ARG A 225 -16.25 25.52 19.75
N ILE A 226 -16.41 26.53 18.89
CA ILE A 226 -17.59 26.69 18.05
C ILE A 226 -17.63 25.41 17.21
N LYS A 227 -18.61 24.54 17.49
CA LYS A 227 -18.91 23.39 16.65
C LYS A 227 -19.02 23.95 15.24
N ARG A 228 -18.32 23.36 14.27
CA ARG A 228 -18.51 23.69 12.85
C ARG A 228 -19.96 23.29 12.51
N GLN A 229 -20.90 24.17 12.83
CA GLN A 229 -22.18 24.20 12.16
C GLN A 229 -21.82 24.27 10.68
N ALA A 230 -22.41 23.40 9.87
CA ALA A 230 -22.33 23.57 8.43
C ALA A 230 -22.68 25.03 8.16
N ILE A 231 -21.76 25.76 7.54
CA ILE A 231 -22.00 27.14 7.12
C ILE A 231 -23.13 27.03 6.11
N SER A 232 -24.32 27.42 6.55
CA SER A 232 -25.51 27.49 5.70
C SER A 232 -25.18 28.39 4.51
N ALA A 233 -25.54 27.98 3.31
CA ALA A 233 -25.41 28.78 2.09
C ALA A 233 -26.44 29.93 2.05
N GLU A 234 -26.83 30.46 3.21
CA GLU A 234 -27.69 31.63 3.31
C GLU A 234 -26.91 32.86 2.85
N PRO A 235 -27.52 33.74 2.03
CA PRO A 235 -26.86 34.94 1.56
C PRO A 235 -26.41 35.78 2.77
N LEU A 236 -25.11 36.08 2.81
CA LEU A 236 -24.42 36.80 3.90
C LEU A 236 -24.80 38.30 3.95
N SER A 237 -26.09 38.63 3.90
CA SER A 237 -26.61 40.00 4.00
C SER A 237 -26.21 40.67 5.32
N SER A 238 -25.90 39.89 6.36
CA SER A 238 -25.46 40.39 7.68
C SER A 238 -23.99 40.83 7.74
N LEU A 239 -23.15 40.53 6.72
CA LEU A 239 -21.72 40.92 6.68
C LEU A 239 -21.47 42.16 5.81
N ALA A 240 -22.52 42.81 5.33
CA ALA A 240 -22.45 43.95 4.41
C ALA A 240 -21.61 45.14 4.94
N GLY A 241 -21.43 45.27 6.26
CA GLY A 241 -20.62 46.34 6.87
C GLY A 241 -19.12 46.06 6.99
N MET A 242 -18.66 44.84 6.73
CA MET A 242 -17.26 44.42 6.92
C MET A 242 -16.58 43.96 5.62
N GLN A 243 -17.24 44.17 4.47
CA GLN A 243 -16.62 44.08 3.15
C GLN A 243 -15.78 45.35 2.91
N GLY A 244 -14.56 45.37 3.42
CA GLY A 244 -13.50 45.99 2.63
C GLY A 244 -13.50 45.28 1.28
N ASP A 245 -13.61 46.03 0.18
CA ASP A 245 -13.75 45.53 -1.19
C ASP A 245 -13.01 44.21 -1.39
N LEU A 246 -13.74 43.10 -1.45
CA LEU A 246 -13.12 41.81 -1.76
C LEU A 246 -12.49 41.97 -3.15
N ILE A 247 -11.16 41.98 -3.17
CA ILE A 247 -10.39 42.14 -4.39
C ILE A 247 -10.72 40.94 -5.27
N LYS A 248 -11.48 41.20 -6.35
CA LYS A 248 -11.79 40.19 -7.35
C LYS A 248 -10.52 39.93 -8.15
N ILE A 249 -9.82 38.84 -7.81
CA ILE A 249 -8.68 38.36 -8.59
C ILE A 249 -9.24 37.50 -9.74
N PRO A 250 -9.14 37.95 -11.01
CA PRO A 250 -9.61 37.16 -12.13
C PRO A 250 -8.72 35.92 -12.30
N LYS A 251 -9.32 34.74 -12.43
CA LYS A 251 -8.56 33.51 -12.72
C LYS A 251 -7.96 33.61 -14.13
N SER A 252 -6.69 33.22 -14.27
CA SER A 252 -6.03 33.13 -15.58
C SER A 252 -6.64 32.00 -16.41
N SER A 253 -6.52 32.07 -17.74
CA SER A 253 -7.03 31.02 -18.64
C SER A 253 -6.45 29.64 -18.33
N LEU A 254 -5.15 29.59 -18.01
CA LEU A 254 -4.47 28.36 -17.58
C LEU A 254 -5.04 27.81 -16.26
N SER A 255 -5.28 28.67 -15.27
CA SER A 255 -5.90 28.27 -14.00
C SER A 255 -7.29 27.68 -14.24
N ARG A 256 -8.08 28.29 -15.13
CA ARG A 256 -9.41 27.77 -15.48
C ARG A 256 -9.35 26.40 -16.13
N GLU A 257 -8.38 26.17 -17.01
CA GLU A 257 -8.19 24.87 -17.67
C GLU A 257 -7.75 23.77 -16.70
N ILE A 258 -6.80 24.06 -15.81
CA ILE A 258 -6.32 23.11 -14.78
C ILE A 258 -7.45 22.73 -13.82
N ILE A 259 -8.25 23.71 -13.37
CA ILE A 259 -9.39 23.44 -12.49
C ILE A 259 -10.43 22.60 -13.24
N LYS A 260 -10.69 22.92 -14.51
CA LYS A 260 -11.64 22.17 -15.34
C LYS A 260 -11.20 20.72 -15.55
N SER A 261 -9.93 20.46 -15.88
CA SER A 261 -9.43 19.09 -16.03
C SER A 261 -9.50 18.32 -14.72
N ALA A 262 -9.11 18.93 -13.61
CA ALA A 262 -9.18 18.31 -12.28
C ALA A 262 -10.62 17.94 -11.87
N ILE A 263 -11.63 18.73 -12.24
CA ILE A 263 -13.05 18.42 -12.00
C ILE A 263 -13.49 17.19 -12.81
N LEU A 264 -13.08 17.13 -14.09
CA LEU A 264 -13.43 16.02 -14.99
C LEU A 264 -12.66 14.72 -14.66
N ASP A 265 -11.47 14.83 -14.09
CA ASP A 265 -10.66 13.70 -13.64
C ASP A 265 -11.16 13.12 -12.31
N ASN A 266 -11.97 13.88 -11.54
CA ASN A 266 -12.50 13.44 -10.26
C ASN A 266 -13.73 12.55 -10.43
N ASP A 267 -13.70 11.35 -9.86
CA ASP A 267 -14.75 10.34 -10.04
C ASP A 267 -16.14 10.78 -9.55
N PHE A 268 -16.20 11.66 -8.54
CA PHE A 268 -17.45 12.23 -8.00
C PHE A 268 -17.96 13.41 -8.83
N MET A 269 -17.07 14.27 -9.34
CA MET A 269 -17.44 15.52 -10.00
C MET A 269 -17.45 15.48 -11.54
N LYS A 270 -16.96 14.40 -12.16
CA LYS A 270 -16.93 14.24 -13.63
C LYS A 270 -18.30 14.27 -14.31
N ASN A 271 -19.37 14.05 -13.55
CA ASN A 271 -20.76 14.04 -14.04
C ASN A 271 -21.45 15.42 -13.94
N LEU A 272 -20.75 16.47 -13.51
CA LEU A 272 -21.31 17.83 -13.49
C LEU A 272 -21.57 18.34 -14.91
N GLU A 273 -22.67 19.08 -15.08
CA GLU A 273 -22.96 19.71 -16.35
C GLU A 273 -21.92 20.81 -16.65
N MET A 274 -21.57 21.00 -17.94
CA MET A 274 -20.58 22.00 -18.34
C MET A 274 -20.94 23.43 -17.87
N THR A 275 -22.23 23.72 -17.67
CA THR A 275 -22.70 24.98 -17.09
C THR A 275 -22.32 25.12 -15.62
N GLN A 276 -22.49 24.07 -14.82
CA GLN A 276 -22.09 24.04 -13.41
C GLN A 276 -20.57 24.15 -13.26
N ILE A 277 -19.82 23.47 -14.14
CA ILE A 277 -18.36 23.58 -14.17
C ILE A 277 -17.92 25.03 -14.46
N ARG A 278 -18.63 25.75 -15.35
CA ARG A 278 -18.35 27.18 -15.64
C ARG A 278 -18.67 28.11 -14.47
N GLU A 279 -19.62 27.76 -13.60
CA GLU A 279 -19.92 28.55 -12.40
C GLU A 279 -18.86 28.39 -11.32
N ILE A 280 -18.23 27.21 -11.26
CA ILE A 280 -17.14 26.90 -10.31
C ILE A 280 -15.81 27.54 -10.76
N VAL A 281 -15.57 27.57 -12.08
CA VAL A 281 -14.31 27.99 -12.73
C VAL A 281 -14.31 29.47 -13.08
#